data_AF-A0AAV0BLH8-F1
#
_entry.id   AF-A0AAV0BLH8-F1
#
_cell.length_a   1.000
_cell.length_b   1.000
_cell.length_c   1.000
_cell.angle_alpha   90.00
_cell.angle_beta   90.00
_cell.angle_gamma   90.00
#
_symmetry.space_group_name_H-M   'P 1'
#
loop_
_entity.id
_entity.type
_entity.pdbx_description
1 polymer ?
#
loop_
_entity_poly.entity_id
_entity_poly.type
_entity_poly.pdbx_seq_one_letter_code
_entity_poly.pdbx_strand_id
1 'polypeptide(L)'
;MMSNYNAAKNDILNLNLDIKGLTLKLYKIVQAAVELANVCFAKFVGTRTEVHASLKLFEFFKIFDVSWNFVVRCKVISQRMIVALRGAMAGQAQVFLKLFHQTKINESAKILEHELRAQVKVPPGSNGLSGLNKRITRQFTAYPR
;
A
#
# COMPACT_ATOMS: atom_id res chain seq x y z
N MET A 1 12.21 -67.02 8.15
CA MET A 1 12.83 -65.77 7.63
C MET A 1 11.80 -64.77 7.08
N MET A 2 10.92 -65.15 6.14
CA MET A 2 9.92 -64.23 5.53
C MET A 2 8.96 -63.54 6.52
N SER A 3 8.57 -64.21 7.62
CA SER A 3 7.62 -63.67 8.61
C SER A 3 8.18 -62.45 9.37
N ASN A 4 9.45 -62.49 9.80
CA ASN A 4 10.12 -61.35 10.46
C ASN A 4 10.37 -60.18 9.49
N TYR A 5 10.60 -60.45 8.21
CA TYR A 5 10.74 -59.40 7.19
C TYR A 5 9.43 -58.61 7.01
N ASN A 6 8.30 -59.29 6.97
CA ASN A 6 6.99 -58.63 6.84
C ASN A 6 6.62 -57.82 8.09
N ALA A 7 6.96 -58.30 9.28
CA ALA A 7 6.77 -57.56 10.53
C ALA A 7 7.58 -56.25 10.53
N ALA A 8 8.88 -56.32 10.27
CA ALA A 8 9.75 -55.14 10.21
C ALA A 8 9.29 -54.14 9.13
N LYS A 9 8.83 -54.63 7.97
CA LYS A 9 8.28 -53.79 6.89
C LYS A 9 7.02 -53.05 7.34
N ASN A 10 6.13 -53.70 8.07
CA ASN A 10 4.91 -53.09 8.59
C ASN A 10 5.21 -52.03 9.65
N ASP A 11 6.19 -52.27 10.53
CA ASP A 11 6.61 -51.29 11.53
C ASP A 11 7.18 -50.01 10.88
N ILE A 12 8.00 -50.16 9.84
CA ILE A 12 8.53 -49.04 9.05
C ILE A 12 7.39 -48.24 8.36
N LEU A 13 6.41 -48.94 7.80
CA LEU A 13 5.25 -48.30 7.17
C LEU A 13 4.41 -47.52 8.18
N ASN A 14 4.19 -48.07 9.36
CA ASN A 14 3.45 -47.41 10.44
C ASN A 14 4.19 -46.17 10.95
N LEU A 15 5.51 -46.25 11.15
CA LEU A 15 6.33 -45.09 11.54
C LEU A 15 6.25 -43.97 10.49
N ASN A 16 6.31 -44.32 9.18
CA ASN A 16 6.20 -43.35 8.10
C ASN A 16 4.81 -42.69 8.05
N LEU A 17 3.75 -43.45 8.32
CA LEU A 17 2.39 -42.90 8.44
C LEU A 17 2.28 -41.92 9.62
N ASP A 18 2.88 -42.24 10.77
CA ASP A 18 2.89 -41.37 11.94
C ASP A 18 3.65 -40.06 11.68
N ILE A 19 4.84 -40.14 11.08
CA ILE A 19 5.63 -38.95 10.69
C ILE A 19 4.83 -38.05 9.72
N LYS A 20 4.16 -38.64 8.73
CA LYS A 20 3.30 -37.89 7.80
C LYS A 20 2.11 -37.26 8.53
N GLY A 21 1.50 -37.98 9.45
CA GLY A 21 0.41 -37.49 10.29
C GLY A 21 0.82 -36.31 11.16
N LEU A 22 1.98 -36.39 11.80
CA LEU A 22 2.56 -35.31 12.61
C LEU A 22 2.89 -34.09 11.75
N THR A 23 3.53 -34.31 10.59
CA THR A 23 3.87 -33.23 9.64
C THR A 23 2.61 -32.47 9.19
N LEU A 24 1.53 -33.19 8.88
CA LEU A 24 0.26 -32.58 8.50
C LEU A 24 -0.35 -31.75 9.64
N LYS A 25 -0.31 -32.25 10.89
CA LYS A 25 -0.79 -31.53 12.07
C LYS A 25 0.00 -30.24 12.30
N LEU A 26 1.34 -30.31 12.23
CA LEU A 26 2.21 -29.14 12.39
C LEU A 26 1.93 -28.08 11.33
N TYR A 27 1.76 -28.50 10.07
CA TYR A 27 1.44 -27.59 8.97
C TYR A 27 0.09 -26.88 9.18
N LYS A 28 -0.93 -27.57 9.72
CA LYS A 28 -2.21 -26.94 10.08
C LYS A 28 -2.05 -25.89 11.19
N ILE A 29 -1.23 -26.18 12.20
CA ILE A 29 -0.94 -25.23 13.29
C ILE A 29 -0.24 -23.98 12.73
N VAL A 30 0.77 -24.17 11.88
CA VAL A 30 1.47 -23.06 11.21
C VAL A 30 0.50 -22.20 10.40
N GLN A 31 -0.41 -22.83 9.63
CA GLN A 31 -1.42 -22.11 8.88
C GLN A 31 -2.35 -21.29 9.77
N ALA A 32 -2.87 -21.89 10.85
CA ALA A 32 -3.75 -21.19 11.80
C ALA A 32 -3.05 -20.02 12.49
N ALA A 33 -1.79 -20.21 12.92
CA ALA A 33 -0.99 -19.16 13.55
C ALA A 33 -0.70 -18.00 12.59
N VAL A 34 -0.34 -18.31 11.34
CA VAL A 34 -0.10 -17.31 10.30
C VAL A 34 -1.38 -16.54 9.97
N GLU A 35 -2.52 -17.22 9.84
CA GLU A 35 -3.80 -16.58 9.57
C GLU A 35 -4.20 -15.63 10.71
N LEU A 36 -4.11 -16.08 11.96
CA LEU A 36 -4.40 -15.26 13.13
C LEU A 36 -3.49 -14.02 13.19
N ALA A 37 -2.18 -14.19 13.01
CA ALA A 37 -1.23 -13.07 13.01
C ALA A 37 -1.57 -12.03 11.94
N ASN A 38 -1.94 -12.47 10.72
CA ASN A 38 -2.34 -11.57 9.64
C ASN A 38 -3.67 -10.87 9.90
N VAL A 39 -4.65 -11.56 10.50
CA VAL A 39 -5.93 -10.94 10.90
C VAL A 39 -5.69 -9.88 11.98
N CYS A 40 -4.89 -10.19 13.00
CA CYS A 40 -4.53 -9.23 14.06
C CYS A 40 -3.82 -8.00 13.49
N PHE A 41 -2.84 -8.21 12.61
CA PHE A 41 -2.11 -7.11 11.99
C PHE A 41 -3.03 -6.28 11.05
N ALA A 42 -3.89 -6.93 10.27
CA ALA A 42 -4.86 -6.23 9.42
C ALA A 42 -5.79 -5.32 10.25
N LYS A 43 -6.26 -5.80 11.41
CA LYS A 43 -7.04 -4.99 12.35
C LYS A 43 -6.24 -3.80 12.90
N PHE A 44 -5.01 -4.03 13.33
CA PHE A 44 -4.13 -2.97 13.83
C PHE A 44 -3.87 -1.88 12.78
N VAL A 45 -3.60 -2.27 11.54
CA VAL A 45 -3.42 -1.32 10.44
C VAL A 45 -4.72 -0.57 10.15
N GLY A 46 -5.86 -1.27 10.18
CA GLY A 46 -7.17 -0.67 9.95
C GLY A 46 -7.52 0.46 10.91
N THR A 47 -7.15 0.35 12.20
CA THR A 47 -7.37 1.44 13.17
C THR A 47 -6.46 2.65 12.96
N ARG A 48 -5.43 2.54 12.11
CA ARG A 48 -4.45 3.59 11.81
C ARG A 48 -4.66 4.26 10.45
N THR A 49 -5.79 4.02 9.78
CA THR A 49 -6.06 4.50 8.42
C THR A 49 -5.82 6.00 8.24
N GLU A 50 -6.44 6.83 9.08
CA GLU A 50 -6.30 8.29 8.97
C GLU A 50 -4.88 8.76 9.27
N VAL A 51 -4.24 8.14 10.27
CA VAL A 51 -2.85 8.43 10.65
C VAL A 51 -1.92 8.10 9.48
N HIS A 52 -2.01 6.91 8.89
CA HIS A 52 -1.18 6.52 7.76
C HIS A 52 -1.44 7.37 6.52
N ALA A 53 -2.69 7.76 6.27
CA ALA A 53 -3.04 8.60 5.12
C ALA A 53 -2.39 9.99 5.18
N SER A 54 -2.18 10.53 6.39
CA SER A 54 -1.58 11.86 6.60
C SER A 54 -0.05 11.87 6.65
N LEU A 55 0.61 10.70 6.55
CA LEU A 55 2.07 10.61 6.53
C LEU A 55 2.67 11.24 5.29
N LYS A 56 3.98 11.52 5.34
CA LYS A 56 4.78 11.79 4.14
C LYS A 56 4.99 10.48 3.37
N LEU A 57 5.18 10.59 2.05
CA LEU A 57 5.37 9.44 1.15
C LEU A 57 6.40 8.43 1.65
N PHE A 58 7.59 8.90 2.05
CA PHE A 58 8.67 8.01 2.51
C PHE A 58 8.30 7.23 3.78
N GLU A 59 7.61 7.86 4.72
CA GLU A 59 7.20 7.23 5.97
C GLU A 59 6.07 6.23 5.74
N PHE A 60 5.09 6.58 4.90
CA PHE A 60 4.05 5.63 4.47
C PHE A 60 4.65 4.42 3.74
N PHE A 61 5.59 4.67 2.81
CA PHE A 61 6.23 3.61 2.04
C PHE A 61 6.99 2.61 2.93
N LYS A 62 7.72 3.07 3.95
CA LYS A 62 8.37 2.17 4.92
C LYS A 62 7.38 1.23 5.59
N ILE A 63 6.25 1.76 6.07
CA ILE A 63 5.21 0.96 6.73
C ILE A 63 4.62 -0.05 5.73
N PHE A 64 4.36 0.40 4.50
CA PHE A 64 3.83 -0.44 3.45
C PHE A 64 4.80 -1.58 3.12
N ASP A 65 6.08 -1.28 2.90
CA ASP A 65 7.10 -2.25 2.54
C ASP A 65 7.31 -3.30 3.64
N VAL A 66 7.43 -2.88 4.90
CA VAL A 66 7.55 -3.81 6.05
C VAL A 66 6.31 -4.71 6.15
N SER A 67 5.11 -4.15 6.02
CA SER A 67 3.86 -4.91 6.08
C SER A 67 3.74 -5.90 4.92
N TRP A 68 4.16 -5.51 3.72
CA TRP A 68 4.14 -6.36 2.54
C TRP A 68 5.15 -7.50 2.64
N ASN A 69 6.36 -7.21 3.13
CA ASN A 69 7.38 -8.21 3.39
C ASN A 69 6.92 -9.24 4.42
N PHE A 70 6.22 -8.81 5.49
CA PHE A 70 5.59 -9.71 6.44
C PHE A 70 4.59 -10.66 5.77
N VAL A 71 3.68 -10.13 4.95
CA VAL A 71 2.72 -10.94 4.17
C VAL A 71 3.43 -11.98 3.29
N VAL A 72 4.50 -11.58 2.60
CA VAL A 72 5.25 -12.48 1.70
C VAL A 72 5.89 -13.61 2.50
N ARG A 73 6.51 -13.32 3.65
CA ARG A 73 7.09 -14.34 4.54
C ARG A 73 6.03 -15.31 5.05
N CYS A 74 4.88 -14.80 5.46
CA CYS A 74 3.73 -15.61 5.87
C CYS A 74 3.24 -16.53 4.74
N LYS A 75 3.14 -16.02 3.50
CA LYS A 75 2.77 -16.81 2.31
C LYS A 75 3.75 -17.96 2.09
N VAL A 76 5.04 -17.71 2.20
CA VAL A 76 6.08 -18.73 1.99
C VAL A 76 6.01 -19.82 3.06
N ILE A 77 5.85 -19.45 4.34
CA ILE A 77 5.87 -20.42 5.45
C ILE A 77 4.57 -21.26 5.48
N SER A 78 3.42 -20.63 5.24
CA SER A 78 2.11 -21.31 5.27
C SER A 78 1.71 -21.97 3.94
N GLN A 79 2.45 -21.67 2.87
CA GLN A 79 2.17 -22.05 1.47
C GLN A 79 0.71 -21.74 1.06
N ARG A 80 0.13 -20.66 1.62
CA ARG A 80 -1.21 -20.17 1.34
C ARG A 80 -1.21 -18.68 1.04
N MET A 81 -2.15 -18.25 0.21
CA MET A 81 -2.34 -16.83 -0.04
C MET A 81 -2.97 -16.15 1.17
N ILE A 82 -2.36 -15.05 1.59
CA ILE A 82 -2.82 -14.24 2.73
C ILE A 82 -3.65 -13.08 2.21
N VAL A 83 -4.98 -13.17 2.27
CA VAL A 83 -5.85 -12.14 1.65
C VAL A 83 -6.10 -10.96 2.58
N ALA A 84 -6.29 -11.20 3.88
CA ALA A 84 -6.74 -10.19 4.85
C ALA A 84 -5.81 -8.97 4.93
N LEU A 85 -4.54 -9.17 5.29
CA LEU A 85 -3.58 -8.06 5.43
C LEU A 85 -3.23 -7.44 4.07
N ARG A 86 -3.20 -8.22 2.98
CA ARG A 86 -3.01 -7.68 1.62
C ARG A 86 -4.10 -6.70 1.25
N GLY A 87 -5.36 -7.06 1.47
CA GLY A 87 -6.51 -6.21 1.22
C GLY A 87 -6.47 -4.95 2.08
N ALA A 88 -6.17 -5.10 3.37
CA ALA A 88 -6.03 -3.96 4.28
C ALA A 88 -4.95 -2.97 3.80
N MET A 89 -3.75 -3.45 3.48
CA MET A 89 -2.65 -2.61 2.99
C MET A 89 -2.95 -1.97 1.64
N ALA A 90 -3.62 -2.68 0.73
CA ALA A 90 -4.07 -2.11 -0.54
C ALA A 90 -5.08 -0.97 -0.31
N GLY A 91 -6.04 -1.14 0.60
CA GLY A 91 -6.97 -0.10 1.00
C GLY A 91 -6.28 1.12 1.62
N GLN A 92 -5.31 0.90 2.52
CA GLN A 92 -4.48 1.98 3.08
C GLN A 92 -3.77 2.77 1.99
N ALA A 93 -3.14 2.08 1.03
CA ALA A 93 -2.43 2.72 -0.07
C ALA A 93 -3.38 3.56 -0.94
N GLN A 94 -4.59 3.08 -1.21
CA GLN A 94 -5.59 3.86 -1.94
C GLN A 94 -6.00 5.14 -1.19
N VAL A 95 -6.27 5.05 0.11
CA VAL A 95 -6.64 6.22 0.93
C VAL A 95 -5.48 7.21 1.01
N PHE A 96 -4.26 6.72 1.25
CA PHE A 96 -3.06 7.52 1.26
C PHE A 96 -2.85 8.27 -0.07
N LEU A 97 -2.92 7.57 -1.21
CA LEU A 97 -2.69 8.17 -2.53
C LEU A 97 -3.73 9.24 -2.86
N LYS A 98 -5.00 9.02 -2.49
CA LYS A 98 -6.06 10.03 -2.65
C LYS A 98 -5.74 11.30 -1.86
N LEU A 99 -5.41 11.17 -0.58
CA LEU A 99 -5.11 12.33 0.26
C LEU A 99 -3.82 13.02 -0.18
N PHE A 100 -2.76 12.25 -0.46
CA PHE A 100 -1.48 12.78 -0.94
C PHE A 100 -1.64 13.59 -2.23
N HIS A 101 -2.41 13.07 -3.20
CA HIS A 101 -2.68 13.78 -4.45
C HIS A 101 -3.48 15.06 -4.22
N GLN A 102 -4.52 15.01 -3.37
CA GLN A 102 -5.31 16.18 -3.01
C GLN A 102 -4.44 17.27 -2.36
N THR A 103 -3.55 16.89 -1.44
CA THR A 103 -2.61 17.81 -0.81
C THR A 103 -1.70 18.47 -1.83
N LYS A 104 -1.18 17.71 -2.80
CA LYS A 104 -0.30 18.25 -3.86
C LYS A 104 -1.03 19.22 -4.79
N ILE A 105 -2.27 18.92 -5.16
CA ILE A 105 -3.11 19.86 -5.93
C ILE A 105 -3.29 21.16 -5.15
N ASN A 106 -3.66 21.07 -3.88
CA ASN A 106 -3.92 22.23 -3.04
C ASN A 106 -2.65 23.09 -2.81
N GLU A 107 -1.49 22.45 -2.65
CA GLU A 107 -0.19 23.12 -2.57
C GLU A 107 0.11 23.88 -3.86
N SER A 108 -0.05 23.25 -5.02
CA SER A 108 0.16 23.90 -6.32
C SER A 108 -0.78 25.07 -6.56
N ALA A 109 -2.06 24.95 -6.19
CA ALA A 109 -3.03 26.04 -6.30
C ALA A 109 -2.61 27.28 -5.48
N LYS A 110 -2.12 27.07 -4.25
CA LYS A 110 -1.63 28.17 -3.39
C LYS A 110 -0.41 28.87 -3.99
N ILE A 111 0.50 28.13 -4.61
CA ILE A 111 1.67 28.71 -5.28
C ILE A 111 1.21 29.59 -6.45
N LEU A 112 0.29 29.09 -7.28
CA LEU A 112 -0.29 29.85 -8.39
C LEU A 112 -1.00 31.12 -7.91
N GLU A 113 -1.80 31.05 -6.85
CA GLU A 113 -2.45 32.22 -6.26
C GLU A 113 -1.42 33.27 -5.82
N HIS A 114 -0.32 32.83 -5.20
CA HIS A 114 0.75 33.73 -4.76
C HIS A 114 1.49 34.37 -5.94
N GLU A 115 1.78 33.61 -7.00
CA GLU A 115 2.40 34.12 -8.23
C GLU A 115 1.52 35.15 -8.94
N LEU A 116 0.22 34.85 -9.10
CA LEU A 116 -0.74 35.78 -9.69
C LEU A 116 -0.86 37.07 -8.86
N ARG A 117 -0.88 36.96 -7.53
CA ARG A 117 -0.97 38.10 -6.62
C ARG A 117 0.29 38.97 -6.64
N ALA A 118 1.47 38.37 -6.83
CA ALA A 118 2.73 39.10 -6.99
C ALA A 118 2.78 39.91 -8.30
N GLN A 119 2.21 39.38 -9.39
CA GLN A 119 2.16 40.07 -10.69
C GLN A 119 1.22 41.29 -10.71
N VAL A 120 0.20 41.32 -9.85
CA VAL A 120 -0.79 42.42 -9.79
C VAL A 120 -0.30 43.63 -8.96
N LYS A 121 0.75 43.45 -8.13
CA LYS A 121 1.25 44.52 -7.25
C LYS A 121 2.21 45.46 -8.01
N VAL A 122 1.67 46.21 -8.97
CA VAL A 122 2.39 47.31 -9.65
C VAL A 122 2.39 48.56 -8.74
N PRO A 123 3.52 49.24 -8.50
CA PRO A 123 3.56 50.45 -7.68
C PRO A 123 2.65 51.56 -8.26
N PRO A 124 1.99 52.37 -7.40
CA PRO A 124 1.23 53.54 -7.84
C PRO A 124 2.22 54.62 -8.31
N GLY A 125 2.67 54.50 -9.56
CA GLY A 125 3.64 55.39 -10.19
C GLY A 125 3.84 55.13 -11.69
N SER A 126 3.38 53.99 -12.22
CA SER A 126 3.43 53.69 -13.65
C SER A 126 2.14 54.10 -14.38
N ASN A 127 1.75 55.38 -14.28
CA ASN A 127 0.74 55.96 -15.17
C ASN A 127 1.42 56.30 -16.50
N GLY A 128 1.64 55.29 -17.35
CA GLY A 128 2.32 55.51 -18.63
C GLY A 128 2.16 54.45 -19.72
N LEU A 129 1.45 53.33 -19.51
CA LEU A 129 1.36 52.26 -20.52
C LEU A 129 -0.02 51.59 -20.61
N SER A 130 -1.10 52.37 -20.55
CA SER A 130 -2.48 51.89 -20.82
C SER A 130 -2.72 51.45 -22.29
N GLY A 131 -1.70 51.51 -23.16
CA GLY A 131 -1.81 51.21 -24.60
C GLY A 131 -1.41 49.80 -25.04
N LEU A 132 -0.70 48.99 -24.24
CA LEU A 132 -0.12 47.73 -24.75
C LEU A 132 -0.95 46.47 -24.48
N ASN A 133 -1.93 46.49 -23.59
CA ASN A 133 -2.64 45.28 -23.17
C ASN A 133 -3.79 44.83 -24.11
N LYS A 134 -4.05 45.57 -25.21
CA LYS A 134 -5.08 45.20 -26.20
C LYS A 134 -4.57 44.22 -27.28
N ARG A 135 -3.29 43.84 -27.28
CA ARG A 135 -2.71 42.99 -28.34
C ARG A 135 -2.62 41.50 -28.01
N ILE A 136 -2.65 41.11 -26.73
CA ILE A 136 -2.46 39.71 -26.32
C ILE A 136 -3.81 38.96 -26.23
N THR A 137 -4.93 39.64 -25.99
CA THR A 137 -6.26 39.01 -25.87
C THR A 137 -6.89 38.58 -27.21
N ARG A 138 -6.23 38.81 -28.36
CA ARG A 138 -6.75 38.39 -29.69
C ARG A 138 -6.15 37.08 -30.23
N GLN A 139 -5.31 36.36 -29.49
CA GLN A 139 -4.71 35.11 -29.98
C GLN A 139 -5.22 33.81 -29.32
N PHE A 140 -6.13 33.86 -28.36
CA PHE A 140 -6.63 32.65 -27.66
C PHE A 140 -8.14 32.41 -27.84
N THR A 141 -8.67 32.65 -29.05
CA THR A 141 -10.00 32.14 -29.46
C THR A 141 -9.89 31.45 -30.82
N ALA A 142 -9.16 30.34 -30.90
CA ALA A 142 -9.15 29.50 -32.11
C ALA A 142 -8.78 28.05 -31.78
N TYR A 143 -9.66 27.34 -31.07
CA TYR A 143 -9.77 25.88 -31.19
C TYR A 143 -11.25 25.48 -31.05
N PRO A 144 -11.88 24.94 -32.10
CA PRO A 144 -13.21 24.35 -32.00
C PRO A 144 -13.15 22.96 -31.34
N ARG A 145 -14.31 22.54 -30.84
CA ARG A 145 -14.57 21.28 -30.11
C ARG A 145 -14.23 20.03 -30.92
#